data_AF-A0A3D8J6U5-F1
#
_entry.id   AF-A0A3D8J6U5-F1
#
_cell.length_a   1.000
_cell.length_b   1.000
_cell.length_c   1.000
_cell.angle_alpha   90.00
_cell.angle_beta   90.00
_cell.angle_gamma   90.00
#
_symmetry.space_group_name_H-M   'P 1'
#
loop_
_entity.id
_entity.type
_entity.pdbx_description
1 polymer ?
#
loop_
_entity_poly.entity_id
_entity_poly.type
_entity_poly.pdbx_seq_one_letter_code
_entity_poly.pdbx_strand_id
1 'polypeptide(L)'
;MFNMMESFPQIAEILYTDFFSSDSFEHIGINMIFAMIAALGFGYPFNPPKKILFGIIIIAGLGYLIRSILMLFPIFSLAAASFFASLCMGGCAMVIAKRVKVPVEVIVFPGLLPMFPGSYGYKSIISLLTFLQNTDKPEQINYLLAFFNNFITMTSVSLSLVAGALVTFIIFFEQSFMITRGSKQTSIYTIFRELRKNKKAKTS
;
A
#
# COMPACT_ATOMS: atom_id res chain seq x y z
N MET A 1 35.17 19.76 1.36
CA MET A 1 33.99 19.09 1.94
C MET A 1 33.19 18.50 0.79
N PHE A 2 32.78 17.23 0.85
CA PHE A 2 32.08 16.57 -0.25
C PHE A 2 30.70 17.21 -0.44
N ASN A 3 30.45 17.81 -1.62
CA ASN A 3 29.18 18.40 -1.99
C ASN A 3 28.40 17.42 -2.86
N MET A 4 27.37 16.79 -2.28
CA MET A 4 26.61 15.73 -2.93
C MET A 4 25.94 16.20 -4.22
N MET A 5 25.48 17.46 -4.27
CA MET A 5 24.80 18.01 -5.44
C MET A 5 25.74 18.27 -6.63
N GLU A 6 26.98 18.69 -6.38
CA GLU A 6 27.98 18.87 -7.44
C GLU A 6 28.54 17.54 -7.94
N SER A 7 28.67 16.56 -7.03
CA SER A 7 29.22 15.25 -7.36
C SER A 7 28.22 14.36 -8.09
N PHE A 8 26.92 14.57 -7.85
CA PHE A 8 25.83 13.78 -8.42
C PHE A 8 24.65 14.68 -8.82
N PRO A 9 24.69 15.30 -10.01
CA PRO A 9 23.64 16.22 -10.47
C PRO A 9 22.25 15.55 -10.57
N GLN A 10 22.21 14.23 -10.74
CA GLN A 10 21.00 13.41 -10.75
C GLN A 10 20.23 13.47 -9.42
N ILE A 11 20.92 13.67 -8.29
CA ILE A 11 20.28 13.75 -6.96
C ILE A 11 19.48 15.05 -6.84
N ALA A 12 19.95 16.13 -7.46
CA ALA A 12 19.22 17.40 -7.52
C ALA A 12 17.91 17.24 -8.29
N GLU A 13 17.94 16.54 -9.42
CA GLU A 13 16.74 16.27 -10.23
C GLU A 13 15.67 15.49 -9.43
N ILE A 14 16.08 14.49 -8.65
CA ILE A 14 15.17 13.71 -7.80
C ILE A 14 14.55 14.58 -6.70
N LEU A 15 15.30 15.56 -6.16
CA LEU A 15 14.81 16.45 -5.11
C LEU A 15 13.62 17.29 -5.60
N TYR A 16 13.68 17.80 -6.83
CA TYR A 16 12.70 18.72 -7.40
C TYR A 16 11.62 18.07 -8.28
N THR A 17 11.71 16.78 -8.61
CA THR A 17 10.74 16.10 -9.47
C THR A 17 9.46 15.70 -8.73
N ASP A 18 8.30 16.18 -9.18
CA ASP A 18 7.02 15.83 -8.58
C ASP A 18 6.44 14.54 -9.16
N PHE A 19 6.60 13.44 -8.42
CA PHE A 19 6.15 12.10 -8.83
C PHE A 19 4.62 11.92 -8.87
N PHE A 20 3.86 12.74 -8.13
CA PHE A 20 2.44 12.47 -7.89
C PHE A 20 1.49 13.56 -8.39
N SER A 21 2.02 14.71 -8.84
CA SER A 21 1.27 15.91 -9.22
C SER A 21 1.26 16.14 -10.74
N SER A 22 1.37 15.08 -11.53
CA SER A 22 1.36 15.17 -13.00
C SER A 22 -0.10 15.28 -13.50
N ASP A 23 -0.46 16.42 -14.08
CA ASP A 23 -1.84 16.67 -14.57
C ASP A 23 -2.13 16.05 -15.95
N SER A 24 -1.10 15.57 -16.67
CA SER A 24 -1.27 15.04 -18.02
C SER A 24 -1.88 13.63 -18.01
N PHE A 25 -2.96 13.44 -18.77
CA PHE A 25 -3.66 12.16 -18.89
C PHE A 25 -2.76 10.99 -19.30
N GLU A 26 -1.75 11.23 -20.15
CA GLU A 26 -0.78 10.20 -20.56
C GLU A 26 0.04 9.69 -19.37
N HIS A 27 0.52 10.58 -18.50
CA HIS A 27 1.27 10.22 -17.30
C HIS A 27 0.41 9.43 -16.31
N ILE A 28 -0.87 9.79 -16.16
CA ILE A 28 -1.81 9.06 -15.30
C ILE A 28 -1.96 7.61 -15.80
N GLY A 29 -2.15 7.41 -17.11
CA GLY A 29 -2.30 6.08 -17.70
C GLY A 29 -1.07 5.20 -17.51
N ILE A 30 0.13 5.75 -17.78
CA ILE A 30 1.39 5.02 -17.62
C ILE A 30 1.62 4.66 -16.14
N ASN A 31 1.44 5.61 -15.22
CA ASN A 31 1.64 5.35 -13.80
C ASN A 31 0.61 4.39 -13.21
N MET A 32 -0.62 4.37 -13.73
CA MET A 32 -1.61 3.36 -13.39
C MET A 32 -1.12 1.96 -13.76
N ILE A 33 -0.54 1.79 -14.96
CA ILE A 33 0.04 0.50 -15.40
C ILE A 33 1.23 0.13 -14.51
N PHE A 34 2.11 1.07 -14.16
CA PHE A 34 3.20 0.80 -13.24
C PHE A 34 2.70 0.41 -11.84
N ALA A 35 1.64 1.05 -11.34
CA ALA A 35 1.02 0.67 -10.08
C ALA A 35 0.44 -0.75 -10.13
N MET A 36 -0.19 -1.12 -11.25
CA MET A 36 -0.70 -2.47 -11.51
C MET A 36 0.44 -3.52 -11.51
N ILE A 37 1.56 -3.22 -12.17
CA ILE A 37 2.74 -4.11 -12.21
C ILE A 37 3.40 -4.21 -10.83
N ALA A 38 3.53 -3.10 -10.11
CA ALA A 38 4.06 -3.09 -8.76
C ALA A 38 3.19 -3.93 -7.82
N ALA A 39 1.87 -3.78 -7.88
CA ALA A 39 0.94 -4.58 -7.09
C ALA A 39 0.99 -6.08 -7.42
N LEU A 40 1.21 -6.45 -8.69
CA LEU A 40 1.48 -7.84 -9.09
C LEU A 40 2.75 -8.34 -8.39
N GLY A 41 3.85 -7.58 -8.46
CA GLY A 41 5.14 -7.93 -7.85
C GLY A 41 5.06 -8.06 -6.32
N PHE A 42 4.35 -7.15 -5.65
CA PHE A 42 4.12 -7.22 -4.20
C PHE A 42 3.11 -8.30 -3.81
N GLY A 43 2.12 -8.58 -4.64
CA GLY A 43 1.10 -9.59 -4.38
C GLY A 43 1.59 -11.02 -4.56
N TYR A 44 2.52 -11.26 -5.48
CA TYR A 44 2.97 -12.60 -5.85
C TYR A 44 3.59 -13.42 -4.70
N PRO A 45 4.48 -12.87 -3.84
CA PRO A 45 5.09 -13.62 -2.73
C PRO A 45 4.09 -14.14 -1.69
N PHE A 46 2.92 -13.49 -1.57
CA PHE A 46 1.85 -13.94 -0.67
C PHE A 46 1.10 -15.17 -1.21
N ASN A 47 1.46 -15.67 -2.39
CA ASN A 47 0.84 -16.80 -3.08
C ASN A 47 -0.71 -16.77 -3.07
N PRO A 48 -1.35 -15.64 -3.42
CA PRO A 48 -2.81 -15.57 -3.46
C PRO A 48 -3.35 -16.46 -4.58
N PRO A 49 -4.61 -16.96 -4.47
CA PRO A 49 -5.26 -17.65 -5.59
C PRO A 49 -5.20 -16.80 -6.86
N LYS A 50 -4.99 -17.41 -8.04
CA LYS A 50 -4.83 -16.68 -9.31
C LYS A 50 -5.94 -15.65 -9.58
N LYS A 51 -7.17 -15.95 -9.16
CA LYS A 51 -8.34 -15.05 -9.27
C LYS A 51 -8.22 -13.78 -8.40
N ILE A 52 -7.56 -13.89 -7.24
CA ILE A 52 -7.28 -12.77 -6.33
C ILE A 52 -6.14 -11.91 -6.83
N LEU A 53 -5.10 -12.53 -7.41
CA LEU A 53 -3.99 -11.79 -7.99
C LEU A 53 -4.47 -10.77 -9.03
N PHE A 54 -5.41 -11.17 -9.89
CA PHE A 54 -6.05 -10.23 -10.83
C PHE A 54 -6.85 -9.12 -10.13
N GLY A 55 -7.53 -9.44 -9.02
CA GLY A 55 -8.23 -8.46 -8.20
C GLY A 55 -7.28 -7.42 -7.58
N ILE A 56 -6.11 -7.84 -7.08
CA ILE A 56 -5.08 -6.95 -6.52
C ILE A 56 -4.61 -5.95 -7.57
N ILE A 57 -4.32 -6.41 -8.78
CA ILE A 57 -3.87 -5.59 -9.90
C ILE A 57 -4.93 -4.52 -10.24
N ILE A 58 -6.18 -4.93 -10.40
CA ILE A 58 -7.29 -4.01 -10.70
C ILE A 58 -7.46 -2.98 -9.59
N ILE A 59 -7.44 -3.41 -8.33
CA ILE A 59 -7.61 -2.51 -7.18
C ILE A 59 -6.49 -1.48 -7.12
N ALA A 60 -5.24 -1.87 -7.39
CA ALA A 60 -4.11 -0.94 -7.42
C ALA A 60 -4.27 0.11 -8.52
N GLY A 61 -4.65 -0.31 -9.74
CA GLY A 61 -4.92 0.61 -10.84
C GLY A 61 -6.08 1.56 -10.52
N LEU A 62 -7.18 1.03 -9.97
CA LEU A 62 -8.35 1.80 -9.55
C LEU A 62 -8.01 2.81 -8.45
N GLY A 63 -7.22 2.41 -7.45
CA GLY A 63 -6.74 3.31 -6.40
C GLY A 63 -5.93 4.48 -6.94
N TYR A 64 -4.96 4.19 -7.82
CA TYR A 64 -4.15 5.21 -8.47
C TYR A 64 -5.04 6.17 -9.28
N LEU A 65 -5.95 5.63 -10.10
CA LEU A 65 -6.87 6.41 -10.92
C LEU A 65 -7.77 7.32 -10.08
N ILE A 66 -8.38 6.80 -9.01
CA ILE A 66 -9.25 7.58 -8.11
C ILE A 66 -8.45 8.73 -7.51
N ARG A 67 -7.27 8.46 -6.95
CA ARG A 67 -6.42 9.51 -6.37
C ARG A 67 -6.09 10.58 -7.42
N SER A 68 -5.69 10.18 -8.63
CA SER A 68 -5.36 11.10 -9.72
C SER A 68 -6.56 11.95 -10.14
N ILE A 69 -7.75 11.36 -10.27
CA ILE A 69 -8.98 12.12 -10.59
C ILE A 69 -9.32 13.11 -9.49
N LEU A 70 -9.20 12.72 -8.21
CA LEU A 70 -9.48 13.63 -7.09
C LEU A 70 -8.50 14.80 -7.04
N MET A 71 -7.24 14.57 -7.39
CA MET A 71 -6.20 15.60 -7.47
C MET A 71 -6.45 16.65 -8.56
N LEU A 72 -7.28 16.35 -9.58
CA LEU A 72 -7.67 17.34 -10.59
C LEU A 72 -8.59 18.43 -10.02
N PHE A 73 -9.24 18.17 -8.89
CA PHE A 73 -10.06 19.16 -8.22
C PHE A 73 -9.22 19.92 -7.19
N PRO A 74 -9.19 21.27 -7.22
CA PRO A 74 -8.33 22.09 -6.36
C PRO A 74 -8.69 22.02 -4.86
N ILE A 75 -9.81 21.36 -4.53
CA ILE A 75 -10.31 21.22 -3.15
C ILE A 75 -9.58 20.07 -2.42
N PHE A 76 -9.09 19.05 -3.14
CA PHE A 76 -8.47 17.88 -2.51
C PHE A 76 -6.96 18.02 -2.46
N SER A 77 -6.41 17.88 -1.25
CA SER A 77 -4.97 17.68 -1.06
C SER A 77 -4.57 16.23 -1.39
N LEU A 78 -3.28 15.97 -1.61
CA LEU A 78 -2.76 14.62 -1.85
C LEU A 78 -3.17 13.62 -0.76
N ALA A 79 -3.18 14.07 0.51
CA ALA A 79 -3.60 13.25 1.64
C ALA A 79 -5.11 12.94 1.58
N ALA A 80 -5.95 13.95 1.31
CA ALA A 80 -7.40 13.77 1.19
C ALA A 80 -7.77 12.86 0.01
N ALA A 81 -7.16 13.08 -1.17
CA ALA A 81 -7.36 12.23 -2.34
C ALA A 81 -6.95 10.76 -2.06
N SER A 82 -5.84 10.57 -1.35
CA SER A 82 -5.35 9.24 -0.97
C SER A 82 -6.25 8.55 0.06
N PHE A 83 -6.85 9.30 0.98
CA PHE A 83 -7.84 8.77 1.93
C PHE A 83 -9.08 8.21 1.22
N PHE A 84 -9.68 8.97 0.30
CA PHE A 84 -10.84 8.49 -0.44
C PHE A 84 -10.50 7.33 -1.37
N ALA A 85 -9.33 7.37 -2.00
CA ALA A 85 -8.86 6.27 -2.82
C ALA A 85 -8.69 4.98 -2.01
N SER A 86 -8.04 5.02 -0.83
CA SER A 86 -7.88 3.82 0.01
C SER A 86 -9.21 3.32 0.58
N LEU A 87 -10.15 4.21 0.86
CA LEU A 87 -11.51 3.85 1.26
C LEU A 87 -12.25 3.11 0.12
N CYS A 88 -12.17 3.60 -1.11
CA CYS A 88 -12.74 2.91 -2.27
C CYS A 88 -12.07 1.55 -2.51
N MET A 89 -10.74 1.49 -2.43
CA MET A 89 -9.98 0.25 -2.59
C MET A 89 -10.35 -0.79 -1.54
N GLY A 90 -10.43 -0.41 -0.26
CA GLY A 90 -10.83 -1.30 0.83
C GLY A 90 -12.26 -1.84 0.65
N GLY A 91 -13.19 -0.99 0.22
CA GLY A 91 -14.55 -1.40 -0.13
C GLY A 91 -14.59 -2.41 -1.28
N CYS A 92 -13.87 -2.14 -2.38
CA CYS A 92 -13.77 -3.05 -3.53
C CYS A 92 -13.09 -4.38 -3.16
N ALA A 93 -11.99 -4.30 -2.40
CA ALA A 93 -11.25 -5.47 -1.93
C ALA A 93 -12.15 -6.39 -1.10
N MET A 94 -13.03 -5.82 -0.29
CA MET A 94 -13.93 -6.61 0.52
C MET A 94 -14.99 -7.36 -0.29
N VAL A 95 -15.57 -6.73 -1.30
CA VAL A 95 -16.52 -7.40 -2.20
C VAL A 95 -15.86 -8.61 -2.87
N ILE A 96 -14.60 -8.46 -3.29
CA ILE A 96 -13.81 -9.53 -3.89
C ILE A 96 -13.45 -10.61 -2.86
N ALA A 97 -12.99 -10.20 -1.67
CA ALA A 97 -12.63 -11.08 -0.57
C ALA A 97 -13.81 -11.95 -0.12
N LYS A 98 -15.02 -11.37 0.00
CA LYS A 98 -16.25 -12.09 0.35
C LYS A 98 -16.59 -13.19 -0.65
N ARG A 99 -16.44 -12.91 -1.96
CA ARG A 99 -16.76 -13.88 -3.03
C ARG A 99 -15.80 -15.07 -3.04
N VAL A 100 -14.53 -14.83 -2.72
CA VAL A 100 -13.47 -15.86 -2.80
C VAL A 100 -13.14 -16.46 -1.43
N LYS A 101 -13.71 -15.94 -0.34
CA LYS A 101 -13.51 -16.38 1.05
C LYS A 101 -12.03 -16.32 1.47
N VAL A 102 -11.36 -15.22 1.15
CA VAL A 102 -9.99 -14.94 1.56
C VAL A 102 -9.96 -13.74 2.53
N PRO A 103 -8.98 -13.65 3.44
CA PRO A 103 -8.79 -12.45 4.25
C PRO A 103 -8.58 -11.24 3.34
N VAL A 104 -9.23 -10.12 3.67
CA VAL A 104 -9.24 -8.90 2.85
C VAL A 104 -7.85 -8.26 2.78
N GLU A 105 -7.05 -8.46 3.83
CA GLU A 105 -5.68 -7.98 3.98
C GLU A 105 -4.77 -8.49 2.87
N VAL A 106 -5.00 -9.72 2.39
CA VAL A 106 -4.25 -10.33 1.27
C VAL A 106 -4.44 -9.54 -0.03
N ILE A 107 -5.56 -8.80 -0.14
CA ILE A 107 -5.88 -7.99 -1.31
C ILE A 107 -5.43 -6.54 -1.10
N VAL A 108 -5.78 -5.96 0.05
CA VAL A 108 -5.58 -4.54 0.36
C VAL A 108 -4.11 -4.20 0.52
N PHE A 109 -3.31 -5.04 1.19
CA PHE A 109 -1.90 -4.77 1.45
C PHE A 109 -1.07 -4.60 0.16
N PRO A 110 -1.04 -5.58 -0.77
CA PRO A 110 -0.32 -5.42 -2.04
C PRO A 110 -0.97 -4.38 -2.97
N GLY A 111 -2.28 -4.15 -2.85
CA GLY A 111 -2.98 -3.13 -3.64
C GLY A 111 -2.63 -1.70 -3.26
N LEU A 112 -2.44 -1.41 -1.96
CA LEU A 112 -2.11 -0.07 -1.45
C LEU A 112 -0.63 0.29 -1.59
N LEU A 113 0.27 -0.70 -1.62
CA LEU A 113 1.72 -0.48 -1.65
C LEU A 113 2.21 0.48 -2.74
N PRO A 114 1.74 0.38 -4.01
CA PRO A 114 2.14 1.32 -5.05
C PRO A 114 1.73 2.77 -4.81
N MET A 115 0.76 3.02 -3.94
CA MET A 115 0.31 4.37 -3.58
C MET A 115 1.07 4.97 -2.39
N PHE A 116 1.91 4.19 -1.73
CA PHE A 116 2.67 4.67 -0.58
C PHE A 116 3.64 5.78 -1.02
N PRO A 117 3.68 6.93 -0.32
CA PRO A 117 4.42 8.13 -0.73
C PRO A 117 5.93 8.03 -0.46
N GLY A 118 6.56 6.91 -0.85
CA GLY A 118 7.96 6.61 -0.55
C GLY A 118 8.96 7.60 -1.15
N SER A 119 8.65 8.21 -2.31
CA SER A 119 9.51 9.20 -2.94
C SER A 119 9.71 10.44 -2.06
N TYR A 120 8.67 10.89 -1.36
CA TYR A 120 8.78 11.98 -0.39
C TYR A 120 9.70 11.61 0.78
N GLY A 121 9.69 10.35 1.24
CA GLY A 121 10.63 9.87 2.26
C GLY A 121 12.08 9.95 1.80
N TYR A 122 12.35 9.52 0.56
CA TYR A 122 13.67 9.63 -0.04
C TYR A 122 14.13 11.09 -0.17
N LYS A 123 13.24 11.98 -0.64
CA LYS A 123 13.50 13.42 -0.72
C LYS A 123 13.81 14.03 0.65
N SER A 124 13.11 13.64 1.71
CA SER A 124 13.40 14.10 3.08
C SER A 124 14.83 13.72 3.49
N ILE A 125 15.21 12.45 3.29
CA ILE A 125 16.56 11.98 3.65
C ILE A 125 17.63 12.78 2.89
N ILE A 126 17.49 12.97 1.57
CA ILE A 126 18.43 13.77 0.78
C ILE A 126 18.46 15.22 1.25
N SER A 127 17.30 15.83 1.51
CA SER A 127 17.21 17.22 1.99
C SER A 127 17.97 17.39 3.29
N LEU A 128 17.84 16.43 4.22
CA LEU A 128 18.56 16.46 5.49
C LEU A 128 20.07 16.25 5.32
N LEU A 129 20.49 15.32 4.46
CA LEU A 129 21.91 15.11 4.17
C LEU A 129 22.54 16.35 3.53
N THR A 130 21.81 17.00 2.62
CA THR A 130 22.25 18.23 1.93
C THR A 130 22.29 19.42 2.88
N PHE A 131 21.34 19.51 3.82
CA PHE A 131 21.35 20.48 4.92
C PHE A 131 22.62 20.36 5.76
N LEU A 132 23.01 19.13 6.14
CA LEU A 132 24.22 18.88 6.94
C LEU A 132 25.52 19.20 6.17
N GLN A 133 25.48 19.18 4.84
CA GLN A 133 26.66 19.44 4.00
C GLN A 133 26.87 20.94 3.67
N ASN A 134 25.85 21.77 3.85
CA ASN A 134 25.87 23.19 3.47
C ASN A 134 25.84 24.12 4.70
N THR A 135 26.47 23.70 5.79
CA THR A 135 26.67 24.51 7.00
C THR A 135 27.30 25.86 6.64
N ASP A 136 26.77 26.94 7.20
CA ASP A 136 27.21 28.34 7.01
C ASP A 136 26.91 28.95 5.62
N LYS A 137 26.12 28.28 4.77
CA LYS A 137 25.62 28.85 3.51
C LYS A 137 24.19 29.39 3.68
N PRO A 138 23.81 30.49 2.97
CA PRO A 138 22.46 31.05 3.06
C PRO A 138 21.36 30.07 2.61
N GLU A 139 21.69 29.10 1.76
CA GLU A 139 20.75 28.09 1.26
C GLU A 139 20.42 26.98 2.26
N GLN A 140 21.15 26.89 3.38
CA GLN A 140 20.99 25.82 4.37
C GLN A 140 19.53 25.69 4.84
N ILE A 141 18.87 26.81 5.12
CA ILE A 141 17.48 26.83 5.62
C ILE A 141 16.49 26.25 4.60
N ASN A 142 16.73 26.42 3.30
CA ASN A 142 15.83 25.90 2.26
C ASN A 142 15.79 24.36 2.27
N TYR A 143 16.95 23.71 2.48
CA TYR A 143 17.02 22.25 2.61
C TYR A 143 16.33 21.74 3.87
N LEU A 144 16.37 22.50 4.97
CA LEU A 144 15.63 22.17 6.19
C LEU A 144 14.11 22.26 5.99
N LEU A 145 13.63 23.32 5.31
CA LEU A 145 12.21 23.45 4.97
C LEU A 145 11.76 22.34 4.02
N ALA A 146 12.58 22.00 3.02
CA ALA A 146 12.31 20.88 2.11
C ALA A 146 12.21 19.55 2.87
N PHE A 147 13.08 19.30 3.85
CA PHE A 147 12.98 18.12 4.72
C PHE A 147 11.63 18.04 5.42
N PHE A 148 11.22 19.11 6.11
CA PHE A 148 9.95 19.11 6.83
C PHE A 148 8.74 18.99 5.90
N ASN A 149 8.74 19.69 4.77
CA ASN A 149 7.64 19.64 3.81
C ASN A 149 7.43 18.22 3.25
N ASN A 150 8.52 17.58 2.80
CA ASN A 150 8.46 16.21 2.28
C ASN A 150 8.09 15.20 3.38
N PHE A 151 8.62 15.36 4.59
CA PHE A 151 8.34 14.46 5.71
C PHE A 151 6.88 14.56 6.18
N ILE A 152 6.35 15.77 6.32
CA ILE A 152 4.94 16.01 6.68
C ILE A 152 4.02 15.48 5.58
N THR A 153 4.36 15.70 4.30
CA THR A 153 3.56 15.18 3.19
C THR A 153 3.52 13.66 3.19
N MET A 154 4.69 13.00 3.33
CA MET A 154 4.79 11.53 3.40
C MET A 154 3.95 10.97 4.55
N THR A 155 4.12 11.49 5.76
CA THR A 155 3.43 11.00 6.96
C THR A 155 1.93 11.24 6.87
N SER A 156 1.50 12.41 6.40
CA SER A 156 0.08 12.74 6.20
C SER A 156 -0.58 11.79 5.21
N VAL A 157 0.03 11.59 4.04
CA VAL A 157 -0.52 10.70 3.00
C VAL A 157 -0.52 9.24 3.48
N SER A 158 0.53 8.79 4.16
CA SER A 158 0.61 7.42 4.70
C SER A 158 -0.48 7.18 5.76
N LEU A 159 -0.69 8.16 6.65
CA LEU A 159 -1.73 8.10 7.67
C LEU A 159 -3.12 8.10 7.03
N SER A 160 -3.35 8.92 6.00
CA SER A 160 -4.60 8.96 5.24
C SER A 160 -4.89 7.63 4.53
N LEU A 161 -3.89 7.01 3.89
CA LEU A 161 -4.05 5.69 3.25
C LEU A 161 -4.47 4.63 4.27
N VAL A 162 -3.75 4.55 5.40
CA VAL A 162 -4.05 3.60 6.48
C VAL A 162 -5.42 3.89 7.09
N ALA A 163 -5.74 5.15 7.37
CA ALA A 163 -7.03 5.54 7.94
C ALA A 163 -8.20 5.14 7.03
N GLY A 164 -8.13 5.42 5.73
CA GLY A 164 -9.20 5.04 4.80
C GLY A 164 -9.37 3.52 4.69
N ALA A 165 -8.27 2.75 4.70
CA ALA A 165 -8.34 1.29 4.74
C ALA A 165 -8.95 0.77 6.05
N LEU A 166 -8.53 1.30 7.20
CA LEU A 166 -9.07 0.92 8.52
C LEU A 166 -10.57 1.24 8.63
N VAL A 167 -11.01 2.38 8.11
CA VAL A 167 -12.44 2.76 8.07
C VAL A 167 -13.25 1.67 7.35
N THR A 168 -12.75 1.15 6.21
CA THR A 168 -13.44 0.06 5.53
C THR A 168 -13.48 -1.23 6.34
N PHE A 169 -12.42 -1.56 7.07
CA PHE A 169 -12.41 -2.75 7.92
C PHE A 169 -13.40 -2.64 9.09
N ILE A 170 -13.53 -1.45 9.68
CA ILE A 170 -14.49 -1.17 10.75
C ILE A 170 -15.93 -1.29 10.24
N ILE A 171 -16.25 -0.66 9.10
CA ILE A 171 -17.62 -0.66 8.54
C ILE A 171 -18.13 -2.08 8.28
N PHE A 172 -17.23 -3.03 8.00
CA PHE A 172 -17.59 -4.38 7.61
C PHE A 172 -16.94 -5.46 8.50
N PHE A 173 -16.87 -5.16 9.80
CA PHE A 173 -16.26 -5.99 10.84
C PHE A 173 -16.71 -7.47 10.86
N GLU A 174 -17.95 -7.78 10.42
CA GLU A 174 -18.52 -9.14 10.47
C GLU A 174 -17.83 -10.19 9.56
N GLN A 175 -17.00 -9.78 8.59
CA GLN A 175 -16.37 -10.73 7.66
C GLN A 175 -15.02 -11.29 8.15
N SER A 176 -14.40 -10.69 9.17
CA SER A 176 -13.11 -11.12 9.71
C SER A 176 -13.17 -12.48 10.43
N PHE A 177 -14.35 -12.90 10.91
CA PHE A 177 -14.57 -14.19 11.61
C PHE A 177 -15.06 -15.35 10.72
N MET A 178 -15.17 -15.17 9.39
CA MET A 178 -15.66 -16.25 8.51
C MET A 178 -14.74 -17.48 8.48
N ILE A 179 -13.48 -17.35 8.92
CA ILE A 179 -12.49 -18.44 8.94
C ILE A 179 -12.80 -19.48 10.04
N THR A 180 -13.47 -19.10 11.13
CA THR A 180 -13.68 -19.99 12.29
C THR A 180 -14.97 -20.81 12.25
N ARG A 181 -15.91 -20.53 11.32
CA ARG A 181 -17.23 -21.21 11.28
C ARG A 181 -17.31 -22.41 10.32
N GLY A 182 -16.21 -22.83 9.70
CA GLY A 182 -16.20 -23.87 8.67
C GLY A 182 -15.30 -25.09 8.92
N SER A 183 -14.47 -25.08 9.97
CA SER A 183 -13.75 -26.28 10.35
C SER A 183 -14.77 -27.27 10.91
N LYS A 184 -15.04 -28.36 10.19
CA LYS A 184 -15.52 -29.59 10.83
C LYS A 184 -14.47 -29.91 11.89
N GLN A 185 -14.70 -29.47 13.14
CA GLN A 185 -14.02 -29.99 14.31
C GLN A 185 -14.26 -31.48 14.27
N THR A 186 -13.30 -32.22 13.72
CA THR A 186 -13.26 -33.65 13.90
C THR A 186 -12.98 -33.78 15.38
N SER A 187 -14.04 -34.03 16.14
CA SER A 187 -13.98 -34.13 17.58
C SER A 187 -12.81 -35.03 17.95
N ILE A 188 -12.01 -34.63 18.94
CA ILE A 188 -10.89 -35.41 19.45
C ILE A 188 -11.34 -36.86 19.74
N TYR A 189 -12.61 -37.05 20.14
CA TYR A 189 -13.24 -38.36 20.28
C TYR A 189 -13.25 -39.21 18.99
N THR A 190 -13.51 -38.62 17.82
CA THR A 190 -13.50 -39.31 16.53
C THR A 190 -12.10 -39.80 16.19
N ILE A 191 -11.08 -38.97 16.43
CA ILE A 191 -9.67 -39.33 16.22
C ILE A 191 -9.25 -40.48 17.16
N PHE A 192 -9.57 -40.38 18.46
CA PHE A 192 -9.29 -41.46 19.41
C PHE A 192 -10.06 -42.74 19.11
N ARG A 193 -11.30 -42.64 18.60
CA ARG A 193 -12.10 -43.79 18.19
C ARG A 193 -11.46 -44.52 17.01
N GLU A 194 -10.98 -43.79 16.00
CA GLU A 194 -10.29 -44.36 14.84
C GLU A 194 -8.95 -45.00 15.23
N LEU A 195 -8.15 -44.33 16.06
CA LEU A 195 -6.90 -44.89 16.59
C LEU A 195 -7.14 -46.19 17.37
N ARG A 196 -8.20 -46.24 18.20
CA ARG A 196 -8.56 -47.45 18.95
C ARG A 196 -9.03 -48.58 18.03
N LYS A 197 -9.74 -48.25 16.95
CA LYS A 197 -10.23 -49.22 15.96
C LYS A 197 -9.06 -49.81 15.15
N ASN A 198 -8.11 -48.98 14.72
CA ASN A 198 -6.89 -49.40 14.03
C ASN A 198 -5.96 -50.23 14.92
N LYS A 199 -5.86 -49.90 16.23
CA LYS A 199 -5.06 -50.70 17.15
C LYS A 199 -5.65 -52.10 17.35
N LYS A 200 -6.98 -52.23 17.44
CA LYS A 200 -7.65 -53.55 17.52
C LYS A 200 -7.50 -54.39 16.25
N ALA A 201 -7.56 -53.75 15.07
CA ALA A 201 -7.39 -54.44 13.79
C ALA A 201 -5.96 -54.97 13.55
N LYS A 202 -4.96 -54.46 14.28
CA LYS A 202 -3.56 -54.91 14.19
C LYS A 202 -3.19 -56.00 15.21
N THR A 203 -4.09 -56.33 16.12
CA THR A 203 -3.89 -57.29 17.22
C THR A 203 -4.77 -58.54 17.10
N SER A 204 -5.45 -58.72 15.97
CA SER A 204 -6.14 -59.93 15.55
C SER A 204 -5.49 -60.43 14.27
#